data_AF-A0ABD2NXK8-F1
#
_entry.id   AF-A0ABD2NXK8-F1
#
_cell.length_a   1.000
_cell.length_b   1.000
_cell.length_c   1.000
_cell.angle_alpha   90.00
_cell.angle_beta   90.00
_cell.angle_gamma   90.00
#
_symmetry.space_group_name_H-M   'P 1'
#
loop_
_entity.id
_entity.type
_entity.pdbx_description
1 polymer ?
#
loop_
_entity_poly.entity_id
_entity_poly.type
_entity_poly.pdbx_seq_one_letter_code
_entity_poly.pdbx_strand_id
1 'polypeptide(L)'
;MPPVTPSQWQNIRLADRFGAVCPQRPPDIGNRTEALLEFPRGRLLYLEKLLPLLANQSEDCLFLNIYVPRTVTCRIFADCRRIVIQDSSGMASFSSFENCTQM
;
A
#
# COMPACT_ATOMS: atom_id res chain seq x y z
N MET A 1 -2.63 -19.76 -10.28
CA MET A 1 -1.40 -19.30 -10.97
C MET A 1 -0.57 -18.53 -9.96
N PRO A 2 0.70 -18.88 -9.73
CA PRO A 2 1.59 -18.03 -8.95
C PRO A 2 1.83 -16.71 -9.71
N PRO A 3 2.05 -15.58 -9.01
CA PRO A 3 2.37 -14.32 -9.67
C PRO A 3 3.69 -14.49 -10.44
N VAL A 4 3.67 -14.05 -11.69
CA VAL A 4 4.85 -13.99 -12.57
C VAL A 4 5.49 -12.61 -12.48
N THR A 5 6.78 -12.55 -12.81
CA THR A 5 7.49 -11.27 -12.90
C THR A 5 6.81 -10.37 -13.94
N PRO A 6 6.55 -9.09 -13.63
CA PRO A 6 5.94 -8.18 -14.59
C PRO A 6 6.87 -7.99 -15.79
N SER A 7 6.28 -7.68 -16.95
CA SER A 7 7.06 -7.36 -18.14
C SER A 7 7.86 -6.07 -17.93
N GLN A 8 9.09 -6.05 -18.43
CA GLN A 8 9.90 -4.83 -18.42
C GLN A 8 9.26 -3.79 -19.35
N TRP A 9 9.18 -2.55 -18.87
CA TRP A 9 8.70 -1.41 -19.67
C TRP A 9 9.89 -0.60 -20.20
N GLN A 10 9.77 -0.07 -21.41
CA GLN A 10 10.84 0.70 -22.04
C GLN A 10 10.85 2.18 -21.62
N ASN A 11 9.67 2.76 -21.35
CA ASN A 11 9.49 4.19 -21.11
C ASN A 11 9.09 4.51 -19.68
N ILE A 12 9.32 5.74 -19.22
CA ILE A 12 8.93 6.21 -17.89
C ILE A 12 7.41 6.03 -17.69
N ARG A 13 7.02 5.37 -16.60
CA ARG A 13 5.62 5.26 -16.16
C ARG A 13 5.35 6.22 -15.02
N LEU A 14 4.21 6.89 -15.07
CA LEU A 14 3.77 7.79 -14.01
C LEU A 14 3.21 6.98 -12.83
N ALA A 15 3.68 7.27 -11.62
CA ALA A 15 3.26 6.63 -10.37
C ALA A 15 2.82 7.70 -9.35
N ASP A 16 1.90 8.57 -9.76
CA ASP A 16 1.38 9.70 -8.97
C ASP A 16 0.07 9.36 -8.23
N ARG A 17 -0.55 8.22 -8.55
CA ARG A 17 -1.84 7.78 -8.01
C ARG A 17 -1.78 6.33 -7.58
N PHE A 18 -2.67 5.95 -6.67
CA PHE A 18 -2.85 4.56 -6.29
C PHE A 18 -3.40 3.74 -7.46
N GLY A 19 -2.84 2.54 -7.63
CA GLY A 19 -3.36 1.54 -8.55
C GLY A 19 -4.70 0.96 -8.08
N ALA A 20 -5.29 0.08 -8.89
CA ALA A 20 -6.49 -0.65 -8.50
C ALA A 20 -6.18 -1.61 -7.34
N VAL A 21 -7.12 -1.75 -6.42
CA VAL A 21 -7.04 -2.74 -5.34
C VAL A 21 -7.56 -4.10 -5.83
N CYS A 22 -7.18 -5.17 -5.15
CA CYS A 22 -7.66 -6.50 -5.49
C CYS A 22 -9.15 -6.64 -5.22
N PRO A 23 -9.87 -7.49 -5.98
CA PRO A 23 -11.30 -7.71 -5.79
C PRO A 23 -11.55 -8.30 -4.41
N GLN A 24 -12.26 -7.54 -3.59
CA GLN A 24 -12.64 -7.89 -2.22
C GLN A 24 -14.10 -7.47 -1.97
N ARG A 25 -14.72 -8.07 -0.96
CA ARG A 25 -16.08 -7.71 -0.54
C ARG A 25 -16.00 -6.78 0.68
N PRO A 26 -16.07 -5.44 0.50
CA PRO A 26 -16.13 -4.54 1.64
C PRO A 26 -17.45 -4.73 2.41
N PRO A 27 -17.46 -4.46 3.74
CA PRO A 27 -18.70 -4.43 4.51
C PRO A 27 -19.57 -3.24 4.08
N ASP A 28 -20.88 -3.44 4.05
CA ASP A 28 -21.84 -2.38 3.75
C ASP A 28 -22.06 -1.52 5.00
N ILE A 29 -21.89 -0.20 4.87
CA ILE A 29 -22.11 0.79 5.94
C ILE A 29 -23.08 1.89 5.51
N GLY A 30 -23.85 1.68 4.44
CA GLY A 30 -24.72 2.70 3.84
C GLY A 30 -25.64 3.40 4.84
N ASN A 31 -26.14 2.68 5.85
CA ASN A 31 -26.91 3.24 6.95
C ASN A 31 -26.09 3.25 8.25
N ARG A 32 -25.67 4.45 8.69
CA ARG A 32 -24.86 4.64 9.90
C ARG A 32 -25.53 4.07 11.15
N THR A 33 -26.85 4.13 11.25
CA THR A 33 -27.60 3.70 12.44
C THR A 33 -27.60 2.19 12.57
N GLU A 34 -27.75 1.49 11.45
CA GLU A 34 -27.68 0.02 11.38
C GLU A 34 -26.23 -0.45 11.53
N ALA A 35 -25.27 0.22 10.88
CA ALA A 35 -23.86 -0.10 11.00
C ALA A 35 -23.31 0.07 12.42
N LEU A 36 -23.92 0.93 13.27
CA LEU A 36 -23.56 1.05 14.69
C LEU A 36 -24.02 -0.14 15.54
N LEU A 37 -24.96 -0.95 15.06
CA LEU A 37 -25.34 -2.21 15.71
C LEU A 37 -24.30 -3.31 15.44
N GLU A 38 -23.63 -3.26 14.29
CA GLU A 38 -22.62 -4.25 13.89
C GLU A 38 -21.19 -3.84 14.24
N PHE A 39 -20.84 -2.56 14.10
CA PHE A 39 -19.49 -2.05 14.27
C PHE A 39 -19.38 -1.03 15.40
N PRO A 40 -18.31 -1.08 16.22
CA PRO A 40 -18.05 -0.03 17.19
C PRO A 40 -17.75 1.29 16.48
N ARG A 41 -18.11 2.42 17.12
CA ARG A 41 -18.02 3.77 16.52
C ARG A 41 -16.65 4.08 15.91
N GLY A 42 -15.56 3.70 16.56
CA GLY A 42 -14.20 3.93 16.05
C GLY A 42 -13.90 3.14 14.77
N ARG A 43 -14.38 1.90 14.68
CA ARG A 43 -14.24 1.06 13.49
C ARG A 43 -15.05 1.62 12.32
N LEU A 44 -16.27 2.09 12.60
CA LEU A 44 -17.16 2.70 11.59
C LEU A 44 -16.51 3.95 10.98
N LEU A 45 -16.00 4.86 11.82
CA LEU A 45 -15.27 6.05 11.34
C LEU A 45 -14.02 5.72 10.52
N TYR A 46 -13.36 4.61 10.84
CA TYR A 46 -12.22 4.13 10.06
C TYR A 46 -12.66 3.55 8.71
N LEU A 47 -13.74 2.75 8.68
CA LEU A 47 -14.32 2.22 7.45
C LEU A 47 -14.81 3.33 6.52
N GLU A 48 -15.48 4.37 7.04
CA GLU A 48 -15.91 5.54 6.27
C GLU A 48 -14.75 6.18 5.48
N LYS A 49 -13.54 6.20 6.06
CA LYS A 49 -12.32 6.73 5.40
C LYS A 49 -11.70 5.75 4.42
N LEU A 50 -11.78 4.45 4.69
CA LEU A 50 -11.16 3.41 3.88
C LEU A 50 -11.96 3.07 2.63
N LEU A 51 -13.29 2.93 2.73
CA LEU A 51 -14.12 2.45 1.63
C LEU A 51 -13.93 3.21 0.30
N PRO A 52 -13.77 4.55 0.28
CA PRO A 52 -13.50 5.27 -0.96
C PRO A 52 -12.19 4.84 -1.64
N LEU A 53 -11.18 4.43 -0.87
CA LEU A 53 -9.89 3.94 -1.40
C LEU A 53 -10.01 2.53 -2.01
N LEU A 54 -11.08 1.79 -1.68
CA LEU A 54 -11.33 0.43 -2.15
C LEU A 54 -12.30 0.37 -3.35
N ALA A 55 -12.76 1.52 -3.85
CA ALA A 55 -13.76 1.58 -4.92
C ALA A 55 -13.24 1.05 -6.27
N ASN A 56 -11.97 1.29 -6.59
CA ASN A 56 -11.36 0.90 -7.86
C ASN A 56 -10.76 -0.52 -7.78
N GLN A 57 -11.55 -1.54 -8.12
CA GLN A 57 -11.15 -2.95 -8.01
C GLN A 57 -10.88 -3.58 -9.37
N SER A 58 -9.80 -4.35 -9.46
CA SER A 58 -9.40 -5.08 -10.67
C SER A 58 -8.64 -6.36 -10.30
N GLU A 59 -8.73 -7.41 -11.12
CA GLU A 59 -7.88 -8.61 -10.97
C GLU A 59 -6.39 -8.28 -11.17
N ASP A 60 -6.07 -7.28 -11.99
CA ASP A 60 -4.75 -6.68 -12.10
C ASP A 60 -4.54 -5.65 -10.97
N CYS A 61 -4.20 -6.14 -9.77
CA CYS A 61 -4.05 -5.31 -8.56
C CYS A 61 -2.65 -5.35 -7.93
N LEU A 62 -1.68 -6.02 -8.56
CA LEU A 62 -0.35 -6.21 -7.99
C LEU A 62 0.52 -4.96 -8.16
N PHE A 63 0.28 -3.96 -7.31
CA PHE A 63 1.02 -2.71 -7.26
C PHE A 63 1.67 -2.51 -5.88
N LEU A 64 2.78 -1.78 -5.85
CA LEU A 64 3.46 -1.38 -4.61
C LEU A 64 3.57 0.14 -4.55
N ASN A 65 3.63 0.67 -3.32
CA ASN A 65 3.83 2.10 -3.08
C ASN A 65 5.15 2.31 -2.33
N ILE A 66 5.99 3.23 -2.81
CA ILE A 66 7.29 3.54 -2.19
C ILE A 66 7.24 4.95 -1.61
N TYR A 67 7.53 5.07 -0.32
CA TYR A 67 7.63 6.36 0.37
C TYR A 67 9.09 6.62 0.75
N VAL A 68 9.66 7.69 0.18
CA VAL A 68 11.05 8.08 0.45
C VAL A 68 11.07 9.36 1.27
N PRO A 69 11.71 9.38 2.46
CA PRO A 69 11.79 10.59 3.25
C PRO A 69 12.67 11.63 2.55
N ARG A 70 12.16 12.85 2.43
CA ARG A 70 12.92 13.98 1.86
C ARG A 70 13.91 14.52 2.89
N THR A 71 15.14 14.03 2.89
CA THR A 71 16.22 14.66 3.66
C THR A 71 16.78 15.86 2.90
N VAL A 72 17.06 16.95 3.61
CA VAL A 72 17.65 18.19 3.09
C VAL A 72 18.99 18.01 2.37
N THR A 73 19.67 16.88 2.57
CA THR A 73 20.84 16.46 1.79
C THR A 73 20.58 15.12 1.12
N CYS A 74 20.28 15.12 -0.17
CA CYS A 74 20.23 13.90 -0.98
C CYS A 74 21.67 13.54 -1.39
N ARG A 75 22.35 12.70 -0.61
CA ARG A 75 23.55 12.01 -1.10
C ARG A 75 23.09 10.69 -1.70
N ILE A 76 23.02 10.63 -3.02
CA ILE A 76 22.48 9.49 -3.79
C ILE A 76 23.35 8.22 -3.65
N PHE A 77 24.56 8.33 -3.08
CA PHE A 77 25.57 7.26 -3.14
C PHE A 77 26.25 6.85 -1.83
N ALA A 78 25.73 7.18 -0.63
CA ALA A 78 26.50 6.89 0.60
C ALA A 78 25.77 6.23 1.77
N ASP A 79 24.44 6.20 1.82
CA ASP A 79 23.75 5.65 2.98
C ASP A 79 22.69 4.62 2.59
N CYS A 80 22.98 3.35 2.92
CA CYS A 80 22.02 2.26 2.92
C CYS A 80 20.90 2.60 3.91
N ARG A 81 19.75 3.05 3.43
CA ARG A 81 18.61 3.33 4.31
C ARG A 81 17.82 2.06 4.56
N ARG A 82 17.39 1.87 5.80
CA ARG A 82 16.50 0.78 6.18
C ARG A 82 15.18 0.89 5.43
N ILE A 83 14.82 -0.18 4.72
CA ILE A 83 13.50 -0.35 4.09
C ILE A 83 12.56 -0.95 5.14
N VAL A 84 11.35 -0.40 5.25
CA VAL A 84 10.29 -0.97 6.08
C VAL A 84 9.20 -1.46 5.15
N ILE A 85 8.87 -2.75 5.23
CA ILE A 85 7.79 -3.35 4.44
C ILE A 85 6.55 -3.41 5.32
N GLN A 86 5.52 -2.67 4.94
CA GLN A 86 4.23 -2.69 5.61
C GLN A 86 3.26 -3.53 4.79
N ASP A 87 2.66 -4.54 5.43
CA ASP A 87 1.54 -5.26 4.86
C ASP A 87 0.20 -4.53 5.17
N SER A 88 -0.85 -4.83 4.41
CA SER A 88 -2.18 -4.28 4.65
C SER A 88 -2.81 -4.73 5.97
N SER A 89 -2.23 -5.75 6.62
CA SER A 89 -2.59 -6.24 7.96
C SER A 89 -2.11 -5.31 9.08
N GLY A 90 -1.23 -4.35 8.80
CA GLY A 90 -0.63 -3.47 9.81
C GLY A 90 0.50 -4.12 10.61
N MET A 91 0.99 -5.29 10.18
CA MET A 91 2.09 -6.02 10.77
C MET A 91 3.37 -5.65 10.02
N ALA A 92 4.05 -4.61 10.50
CA ALA A 92 5.31 -4.16 9.91
C ALA A 92 6.34 -5.30 9.93
N SER A 93 6.70 -5.80 8.76
CA SER A 93 7.78 -6.78 8.60
C SER A 93 9.09 -6.00 8.48
N PHE A 94 9.88 -6.00 9.55
CA PHE A 94 11.23 -5.45 9.52
C PHE A 94 12.13 -6.40 8.73
N SER A 95 12.35 -6.12 7.44
CA SER A 95 13.49 -6.67 6.74
C SER A 95 14.68 -5.74 6.98
N SER A 96 15.61 -6.17 7.84
CA SER A 96 16.92 -5.54 7.92
C SER A 96 17.71 -5.99 6.69
N PHE A 97 17.84 -5.11 5.69
CA PHE A 97 18.88 -5.27 4.68
C PHE A 97 20.20 -4.85 5.32
N GLU A 98 20.87 -5.79 5.98
CA GLU A 98 22.29 -5.67 6.27
C GLU A 98 23.07 -5.94 4.96
N ASN A 99 23.94 -4.99 4.61
CA ASN A 99 24.83 -4.88 3.44
C ASN A 99 24.29 -4.21 2.16
N CYS A 100 24.41 -2.87 2.08
CA CYS A 100 24.74 -2.18 0.82
C CYS A 100 26.26 -2.07 0.66
N THR A 101 26.96 -3.19 0.54
CA THR A 101 28.37 -3.19 0.11
C THR A 101 28.56 -4.32 -0.89
N GLN A 102 28.19 -4.05 -2.15
CA GLN A 102 28.94 -4.52 -3.32
C GLN A 102 28.44 -3.85 -4.60
N MET A 103 29.06 -2.71 -4.90
CA MET A 103 29.56 -2.39 -6.24
C MET A 103 30.99 -1.87 -6.08
#